data_AF-A0ABD3D8W4-F1
#
_entry.id   AF-A0ABD3D8W4-F1
#
_cell.length_a   1.000
_cell.length_b   1.000
_cell.length_c   1.000
_cell.angle_alpha   90.00
_cell.angle_beta   90.00
_cell.angle_gamma   90.00
#
_symmetry.space_group_name_H-M   'P 1'
#
loop_
_entity.id
_entity.type
_entity.pdbx_description
1 polymer ?
#
loop_
_entity_poly.entity_id
_entity_poly.type
_entity_poly.pdbx_seq_one_letter_code
_entity_poly.pdbx_strand_id
1 'polypeptide(L)'
;MCGQSIMTWVLVASQLYLNTRLILLEIFSMYGVGIPTESAYVYKQVLAADCYIPFQIDTSAADEHSCLKDGFFSIDGDETVPVLSAGFMSAKGWRGKTRFNPSGIKIYIRECDHAPPSNLLEGRGTQSGAHVDIMDNFALIEDVMRVAAGANGEDLGGDRVYSDIFKWSEKIDLPL
;
A
#
# COMPACT_ATOMS: atom_id res chain seq x y z
N MET A 1 22.56 7.00 3.16
CA MET A 1 21.22 7.45 2.71
C MET A 1 20.85 6.63 1.49
N CYS A 2 20.28 5.44 1.70
CA CYS A 2 19.73 4.63 0.61
C CYS A 2 18.26 5.03 0.52
N GLY A 3 17.93 5.92 -0.42
CA GLY A 3 16.55 6.29 -0.69
C GLY A 3 15.88 5.13 -1.44
N GLN A 4 15.14 4.29 -0.71
CA GLN A 4 14.14 3.44 -1.35
C GLN A 4 12.99 4.36 -1.78
N SER A 5 12.85 4.59 -3.09
CA SER A 5 11.63 5.16 -3.66
C SER A 5 10.50 4.18 -3.38
N ILE A 6 9.66 4.49 -2.39
CA ILE A 6 8.39 3.83 -2.19
C ILE A 6 7.50 4.27 -3.37
N MET A 7 7.30 3.40 -4.38
CA MET A 7 6.27 3.64 -5.40
C MET A 7 4.90 3.38 -4.79
N THR A 8 4.41 4.31 -3.97
CA THR A 8 2.98 4.42 -3.70
C THR A 8 2.35 5.10 -4.91
N TRP A 9 1.37 4.46 -5.54
CA TRP A 9 0.58 5.09 -6.60
C TRP A 9 -0.37 6.12 -5.98
N VAL A 10 0.13 7.35 -5.86
CA VAL A 10 -0.67 8.49 -5.46
C VAL A 10 -1.17 9.17 -6.74
N LEU A 11 -2.43 8.94 -7.08
CA LEU A 11 -3.06 9.64 -8.19
C LEU A 11 -3.49 11.03 -7.71
N VAL A 12 -2.84 12.07 -8.23
CA VAL A 12 -3.18 13.47 -7.99
C VAL A 12 -3.99 13.96 -9.18
N ALA A 13 -5.31 14.05 -9.01
CA ALA A 13 -6.21 14.47 -10.09
C ALA A 13 -6.38 16.01 -10.07
N SER A 14 -5.85 16.70 -11.10
CA SER A 14 -6.06 18.13 -11.33
C SER A 14 -6.45 18.36 -12.80
N GLN A 15 -7.75 18.44 -13.09
CA GLN A 15 -8.24 18.73 -14.44
C GLN A 15 -8.18 20.25 -14.71
N LEU A 16 -7.30 20.69 -15.61
CA LEU A 16 -7.31 22.04 -16.17
C LEU A 16 -8.17 22.04 -17.45
N TYR A 17 -9.19 22.90 -17.47
CA TYR A 17 -10.06 23.30 -18.60
C TYR A 17 -11.14 22.32 -19.09
N LEU A 18 -12.38 22.53 -18.62
CA LEU A 18 -13.59 22.79 -19.44
C LEU A 18 -14.81 22.97 -18.51
N ASN A 19 -15.42 24.17 -18.53
CA ASN A 19 -16.72 24.55 -17.94
C ASN A 19 -16.92 24.44 -16.40
N THR A 20 -16.86 25.61 -15.74
CA THR A 20 -17.69 26.04 -14.58
C THR A 20 -17.88 25.13 -13.35
N ARG A 21 -17.06 24.10 -13.12
CA ARG A 21 -16.90 23.49 -11.79
C ARG A 21 -15.49 23.77 -11.27
N LEU A 22 -15.40 24.46 -10.13
CA LEU A 22 -14.18 24.52 -9.31
C LEU A 22 -13.93 23.09 -8.80
N ILE A 23 -13.16 22.30 -9.55
CA ILE A 23 -12.69 20.99 -9.07
C ILE A 23 -11.55 21.28 -8.10
N LEU A 24 -11.84 21.10 -6.82
CA LEU A 24 -10.81 21.08 -5.79
C LEU A 24 -9.97 19.82 -6.01
N LEU A 25 -8.65 19.94 -5.91
CA LEU A 25 -7.73 18.81 -5.97
C LEU A 25 -8.17 17.72 -4.98
N GLU A 26 -8.23 16.47 -5.45
CA GLU A 26 -8.47 15.27 -4.63
C GLU A 26 -7.30 14.30 -4.83
N ILE A 27 -6.95 13.57 -3.77
CA ILE A 27 -5.88 12.56 -3.79
C ILE A 27 -6.49 11.18 -3.60
N PHE A 28 -6.19 10.28 -4.52
CA PHE A 28 -6.56 8.87 -4.41
C PHE A 28 -5.31 8.04 -4.11
N SER A 29 -5.36 7.32 -3.00
CA SER A 29 -4.31 6.40 -2.55
C SER A 29 -4.77 4.98 -2.84
N MET A 30 -4.16 4.36 -3.85
CA MET A 30 -4.51 3.00 -4.29
C MET A 30 -3.32 2.07 -4.03
N TYR A 31 -3.55 0.97 -3.33
CA TYR A 31 -2.51 -0.02 -3.01
C TYR A 31 -3.13 -1.40 -2.76
N GLY A 32 -2.31 -2.44 -2.86
CA GLY A 32 -2.69 -3.82 -2.67
C GLY A 32 -2.68 -4.23 -1.20
N VAL A 33 -3.58 -5.14 -0.84
CA VAL A 33 -3.70 -5.73 0.50
C VAL A 33 -4.02 -7.22 0.39
N GLY A 34 -3.86 -7.96 1.50
CA GLY A 34 -4.21 -9.38 1.57
C GLY A 34 -3.07 -10.33 1.18
N ILE A 35 -1.86 -9.81 0.96
CA ILE A 35 -0.67 -10.63 0.62
C ILE A 35 0.35 -10.54 1.75
N PRO A 36 0.92 -11.66 2.21
CA PRO A 36 2.04 -11.64 3.15
C PRO A 36 3.25 -10.90 2.56
N THR A 37 3.69 -9.85 3.24
CA THR A 37 4.82 -8.99 2.88
C THR A 37 5.88 -9.00 3.97
N GLU A 38 7.15 -9.03 3.57
CA GLU A 38 8.30 -9.02 4.48
C GLU A 38 8.36 -7.70 5.29
N SER A 39 8.52 -7.80 6.61
CA SER A 39 8.57 -6.64 7.51
C SER A 39 9.81 -6.59 8.39
N ALA A 40 10.41 -7.72 8.73
CA ALA A 40 11.59 -7.79 9.56
C ALA A 40 12.35 -9.09 9.32
N TYR A 41 13.65 -9.10 9.59
CA TYR A 41 14.50 -10.27 9.41
C TYR A 41 15.21 -10.62 10.73
N VAL A 42 15.38 -11.92 10.97
CA VAL A 42 16.19 -12.47 12.04
C VAL A 42 17.59 -12.70 11.47
N TYR A 43 18.59 -12.08 12.09
CA TYR A 43 19.99 -12.22 11.69
C TYR A 43 20.75 -13.07 12.70
N LYS A 44 21.63 -13.94 12.20
CA LYS A 44 22.66 -14.63 12.99
C LYS A 44 24.05 -14.09 12.67
N GLN A 45 24.91 -14.12 13.68
CA GLN A 45 26.31 -13.75 13.53
C GLN A 45 27.11 -14.96 13.03
N VAL A 46 27.93 -14.76 12.00
CA VAL A 46 28.78 -15.82 11.44
C VAL A 46 30.25 -15.51 11.74
N LEU A 47 30.95 -16.46 12.36
CA LEU A 47 32.36 -16.35 12.71
C LEU A 47 33.23 -16.78 11.51
N ALA A 48 33.78 -15.81 10.78
CA ALA A 48 34.79 -15.93 9.70
C ALA A 48 34.29 -16.49 8.35
N ALA A 49 34.84 -16.19 7.17
CA ALA A 49 35.80 -15.20 6.65
C ALA A 49 35.54 -15.08 5.12
N ASP A 50 35.83 -13.91 4.52
CA ASP A 50 35.80 -13.52 3.08
C ASP A 50 34.80 -12.40 2.71
N CYS A 51 33.83 -12.06 3.56
CA CYS A 51 32.90 -10.94 3.32
C CYS A 51 32.85 -9.98 4.52
N TYR A 52 32.80 -8.69 4.24
CA TYR A 52 32.91 -7.57 5.21
C TYR A 52 31.69 -7.43 6.16
N ILE A 53 30.64 -8.23 5.98
CA ILE A 53 29.38 -8.14 6.75
C ILE A 53 29.24 -9.39 7.62
N PRO A 54 29.36 -9.28 8.96
CA PRO A 54 29.37 -10.43 9.87
C PRO A 54 27.96 -10.95 10.24
N PHE A 55 26.95 -10.66 9.42
CA PHE A 55 25.54 -11.02 9.67
C PHE A 55 24.95 -11.71 8.46
N GLN A 56 24.21 -12.79 8.70
CA GLN A 56 23.44 -13.51 7.67
C GLN A 56 22.01 -13.68 8.18
N ILE A 57 21.03 -13.65 7.28
CA ILE A 57 19.65 -14.00 7.62
C ILE A 57 19.62 -15.44 8.12
N ASP A 58 19.02 -15.66 9.28
CA ASP A 58 18.88 -16.98 9.84
C ASP A 58 17.66 -17.69 9.25
N THR A 59 17.86 -18.34 8.10
CA THR A 59 16.80 -19.11 7.42
C THR A 59 16.29 -20.30 8.24
N SER A 60 16.99 -20.69 9.31
CA SER A 60 16.53 -21.75 10.21
C SER A 60 15.55 -21.26 11.28
N ALA A 61 15.41 -19.94 11.45
CA ALA A 61 14.44 -19.35 12.35
C ALA A 61 13.04 -19.43 11.72
N ALA A 62 12.23 -20.34 12.25
CA ALA A 62 10.83 -20.50 11.92
C ALA A 62 10.04 -20.75 13.21
N ASP A 63 8.85 -20.17 13.31
CA ASP A 63 7.95 -20.41 14.42
C ASP A 63 6.52 -20.52 13.87
N GLU A 64 5.87 -21.65 14.13
CA GLU A 64 4.53 -21.93 13.62
C GLU A 64 3.45 -21.04 14.26
N HIS A 65 3.74 -20.47 15.43
CA HIS A 65 2.81 -19.62 16.18
C HIS A 65 2.96 -18.12 15.87
N SER A 66 4.02 -17.71 15.17
CA SER A 66 4.21 -16.35 14.71
C SER A 66 4.29 -16.28 13.19
N CYS A 67 4.20 -15.08 12.62
CA CYS A 67 4.36 -14.87 11.17
C CYS A 67 5.82 -15.00 10.70
N LEU A 68 6.66 -15.77 11.40
CA LEU A 68 8.08 -15.96 11.16
C LEU A 68 8.32 -17.23 10.33
N LYS A 69 8.78 -17.04 9.10
CA LYS A 69 9.19 -18.14 8.20
C LYS A 69 10.52 -17.79 7.55
N ASP A 70 11.38 -18.78 7.36
CA ASP A 70 12.67 -18.64 6.68
C ASP A 70 13.51 -17.44 7.14
N GLY A 71 13.42 -17.09 8.43
CA GLY A 71 14.16 -15.96 9.01
C GLY A 71 13.57 -14.59 8.76
N PHE A 72 12.33 -14.47 8.26
CA PHE A 72 11.65 -13.18 8.12
C PHE A 72 10.22 -13.20 8.69
N PHE A 73 9.81 -12.04 9.21
CA PHE A 73 8.44 -11.79 9.65
C PHE A 73 7.62 -11.24 8.49
N SER A 74 6.44 -11.81 8.30
CA SER A 74 5.45 -11.34 7.32
C SER A 74 4.32 -10.57 8.01
N ILE A 75 3.85 -9.51 7.37
CA ILE A 75 2.65 -8.75 7.73
C ILE A 75 1.82 -8.49 6.47
N ASP A 76 0.62 -7.94 6.63
CA ASP A 76 -0.25 -7.61 5.50
C ASP A 76 0.37 -6.52 4.59
N GLY A 77 0.29 -6.72 3.27
CA GLY A 77 0.83 -5.82 2.25
C GLY A 77 0.56 -6.29 0.82
N ASP A 78 1.41 -5.85 -0.11
CA ASP A 78 1.32 -6.14 -1.55
C ASP A 78 2.45 -7.06 -2.04
N GLU A 79 2.94 -7.99 -1.20
CA GLU A 79 4.17 -8.79 -1.39
C GLU A 79 5.48 -8.01 -1.13
N THR A 80 5.54 -6.71 -1.46
CA THR A 80 6.78 -5.91 -1.37
C THR A 80 6.73 -4.83 -0.30
N VAL A 81 5.62 -4.12 -0.21
CA VAL A 81 5.39 -2.96 0.64
C VAL A 81 4.27 -3.28 1.64
N PRO A 82 4.54 -3.19 2.95
CA PRO A 82 3.50 -3.37 3.95
C PRO A 82 2.38 -2.34 3.84
N VAL A 83 1.14 -2.75 4.16
CA VAL A 83 -0.02 -1.84 4.20
C VAL A 83 0.23 -0.63 5.09
N LEU A 84 0.94 -0.82 6.22
CA LEU A 84 1.28 0.29 7.10
C LEU A 84 2.13 1.35 6.38
N SER A 85 3.06 0.95 5.52
CA SER A 85 3.89 1.89 4.77
C SER A 85 3.10 2.56 3.63
N ALA A 86 2.23 1.81 2.94
CA ALA A 86 1.49 2.34 1.80
C ALA A 86 0.31 3.23 2.21
N GLY A 87 -0.37 2.89 3.31
CA GLY A 87 -1.65 3.45 3.71
C GLY A 87 -1.62 4.47 4.86
N PHE A 88 -0.57 4.49 5.69
CA PHE A 88 -0.58 5.28 6.93
C PHE A 88 -0.79 6.78 6.70
N MET A 89 -0.13 7.36 5.69
CA MET A 89 -0.26 8.78 5.40
C MET A 89 -1.68 9.13 4.96
N SER A 90 -2.30 8.30 4.10
CA SER A 90 -3.67 8.51 3.64
C SER A 90 -4.71 8.26 4.73
N ALA A 91 -4.43 7.35 5.66
CA ALA A 91 -5.32 7.01 6.78
C ALA A 91 -5.31 8.06 7.90
N LYS A 92 -4.14 8.64 8.21
CA LYS A 92 -3.98 9.56 9.35
C LYS A 92 -3.18 10.81 9.01
N GLY A 93 -1.99 10.67 8.43
CA GLY A 93 -1.05 11.78 8.25
C GLY A 93 -1.60 12.97 7.46
N TRP A 94 -2.26 12.69 6.34
CA TRP A 94 -2.82 13.67 5.43
C TRP A 94 -4.34 13.84 5.58
N ARG A 95 -4.98 13.11 6.50
CA ARG A 95 -6.43 13.10 6.62
C ARG A 95 -6.92 14.35 7.36
N GLY A 96 -7.73 15.17 6.69
CA GLY A 96 -8.18 16.46 7.22
C GLY A 96 -7.11 17.54 7.10
N LYS A 97 -7.20 18.59 7.93
CA LYS A 97 -6.24 19.69 7.92
C LYS A 97 -5.14 19.44 8.95
N THR A 98 -4.00 18.97 8.47
CA THR A 98 -2.80 18.64 9.27
C THR A 98 -1.60 19.43 8.77
N ARG A 99 -0.47 19.38 9.48
CA ARG A 99 0.82 19.91 9.00
C ARG A 99 1.27 19.30 7.67
N PHE A 100 0.83 18.08 7.37
CA PHE A 100 1.19 17.34 6.16
C PHE A 100 0.16 17.55 5.03
N ASN A 101 -1.04 18.06 5.36
CA ASN A 101 -2.06 18.48 4.41
C ASN A 101 -2.66 19.85 4.83
N PRO A 102 -1.90 20.95 4.69
CA PRO A 102 -2.33 22.27 5.15
C PRO A 102 -3.54 22.81 4.38
N SER A 103 -3.72 22.36 3.14
CA SER A 103 -4.84 22.72 2.28
C SER A 103 -6.12 21.95 2.61
N GLY A 104 -6.04 20.91 3.45
CA GLY A 104 -7.19 20.05 3.76
C GLY A 104 -7.77 19.37 2.53
N ILE A 105 -6.91 19.01 1.57
CA ILE A 105 -7.29 18.27 0.36
C ILE A 105 -8.00 16.97 0.77
N LYS A 106 -9.11 16.64 0.11
CA LYS A 106 -9.80 15.37 0.35
C LYS A 106 -8.93 14.21 -0.13
N ILE A 107 -8.86 13.16 0.68
CA ILE A 107 -8.06 11.97 0.42
C ILE A 107 -8.95 10.76 0.54
N TYR A 108 -8.86 9.88 -0.46
CA TYR A 108 -9.61 8.63 -0.50
C TYR A 108 -8.65 7.45 -0.59
N ILE A 109 -8.90 6.44 0.23
CA ILE A 109 -8.17 5.17 0.22
C ILE A 109 -8.95 4.17 -0.63
N ARG A 110 -8.28 3.52 -1.57
CA ARG A 110 -8.84 2.51 -2.47
C ARG A 110 -7.96 1.27 -2.42
N GLU A 111 -8.17 0.45 -1.41
CA GLU A 111 -7.46 -0.81 -1.30
C GLU A 111 -7.94 -1.79 -2.38
N CYS A 112 -6.99 -2.58 -2.88
CA CYS A 112 -7.22 -3.68 -3.81
C CYS A 112 -6.96 -4.99 -3.08
N ASP A 113 -8.03 -5.65 -2.65
CA ASP A 113 -7.96 -6.94 -1.98
C ASP A 113 -7.47 -8.01 -2.98
N HIS A 114 -6.43 -8.74 -2.61
CA HIS A 114 -5.88 -9.79 -3.44
C HIS A 114 -6.80 -11.01 -3.44
N ALA A 115 -7.42 -11.29 -4.57
CA ALA A 115 -8.15 -12.54 -4.79
C ALA A 115 -7.36 -13.45 -5.75
N PRO A 116 -6.90 -14.63 -5.29
CA PRO A 116 -6.24 -15.57 -6.17
C PRO A 116 -7.20 -16.05 -7.27
N PRO A 117 -6.69 -16.34 -8.49
CA PRO A 117 -7.54 -16.79 -9.59
C PRO A 117 -8.29 -18.05 -9.21
N SER A 118 -9.58 -18.07 -9.52
CA SER A 118 -10.49 -19.14 -9.10
C SER A 118 -10.27 -20.43 -9.89
N ASN A 119 -9.66 -20.34 -11.08
CA ASN A 119 -9.36 -21.48 -11.96
C ASN A 119 -8.02 -21.31 -12.70
N LEU A 120 -7.36 -22.42 -13.05
CA LEU A 120 -6.08 -22.48 -13.81
C LEU A 120 -6.17 -21.78 -15.18
N LEU A 121 -7.36 -21.67 -15.76
CA LEU A 121 -7.62 -21.06 -17.07
C LEU A 121 -7.72 -19.52 -17.02
N GLU A 122 -7.78 -18.94 -15.82
CA GLU A 122 -7.97 -17.49 -15.61
C GLU A 122 -6.64 -16.70 -15.69
N GLY A 123 -5.50 -17.37 -15.85
CA GLY A 123 -4.20 -16.72 -15.99
C GLY A 123 -3.76 -15.99 -14.71
N ARG A 124 -3.06 -14.84 -14.86
CA ARG A 124 -2.81 -13.92 -13.73
C ARG A 124 -4.16 -13.40 -13.24
N GLY A 125 -4.47 -13.57 -11.95
CA GLY A 125 -5.77 -13.19 -11.41
C GLY A 125 -6.11 -11.72 -11.69
N THR A 126 -7.31 -11.46 -12.22
CA THR A 126 -7.79 -10.11 -12.56
C THR A 126 -8.02 -9.20 -11.36
N GLN A 127 -7.83 -9.74 -10.15
CA GLN A 127 -7.94 -9.07 -8.86
C GLN A 127 -6.65 -9.25 -8.04
N SER A 128 -5.49 -9.22 -8.70
CA SER A 128 -4.21 -9.26 -7.98
C SER A 128 -3.99 -7.97 -7.19
N GLY A 129 -3.69 -8.10 -5.90
CA GLY A 129 -3.14 -7.04 -5.06
C GLY A 129 -1.60 -7.04 -4.98
N ALA A 130 -0.89 -7.82 -5.80
CA ALA A 130 0.58 -7.89 -5.73
C ALA A 130 1.22 -6.63 -6.32
N HIS A 131 2.35 -6.20 -5.79
CA HIS A 131 2.97 -4.90 -6.05
C HIS A 131 3.08 -4.56 -7.55
N VAL A 132 3.48 -5.52 -8.37
CA VAL A 132 3.62 -5.35 -9.83
C VAL A 132 2.31 -5.62 -10.57
N ASP A 133 1.58 -6.65 -10.16
CA ASP A 133 0.37 -7.12 -10.85
C ASP A 133 -0.87 -6.27 -10.52
N ILE A 134 -0.79 -5.35 -9.56
CA ILE A 134 -1.89 -4.44 -9.21
C ILE A 134 -2.30 -3.55 -10.38
N MET A 135 -1.40 -3.30 -11.34
CA MET A 135 -1.73 -2.53 -12.55
C MET A 135 -2.76 -3.25 -13.45
N ASP A 136 -2.82 -4.58 -13.38
CA ASP A 136 -3.80 -5.39 -14.11
C ASP A 136 -5.07 -5.64 -13.27
N ASN A 137 -5.18 -5.05 -12.08
CA ASN A 137 -6.36 -5.17 -11.24
C ASN A 137 -7.54 -4.41 -11.84
N PHE A 138 -8.62 -5.13 -12.16
CA PHE A 138 -9.80 -4.54 -12.77
C PHE A 138 -10.38 -3.37 -11.97
N ALA A 139 -10.42 -3.50 -10.64
CA ALA A 139 -10.99 -2.47 -9.78
C ALA A 139 -10.11 -1.20 -9.75
N LEU A 140 -8.79 -1.34 -9.82
CA LEU A 140 -7.87 -0.22 -9.93
C LEU A 140 -8.03 0.48 -11.28
N ILE A 141 -8.02 -0.28 -12.38
CA ILE A 141 -8.19 0.25 -13.73
C ILE A 141 -9.53 0.98 -13.85
N GLU A 142 -10.61 0.40 -13.33
CA GLU A 142 -11.93 1.02 -13.32
C GLU A 142 -11.95 2.35 -12.56
N ASP A 143 -11.37 2.39 -11.34
CA ASP A 143 -11.29 3.61 -10.55
C ASP A 143 -10.48 4.70 -11.27
N VAL A 144 -9.32 4.36 -11.87
CA VAL A 144 -8.50 5.30 -12.64
C VAL A 144 -9.25 5.84 -13.86
N MET A 145 -9.95 4.98 -14.60
CA MET A 145 -10.73 5.39 -15.77
C MET A 145 -11.90 6.29 -15.38
N ARG A 146 -12.59 6.00 -14.28
CA ARG A 146 -13.67 6.86 -13.74
C ARG A 146 -13.14 8.24 -13.33
N VAL A 147 -12.01 8.29 -12.62
CA VAL A 147 -11.36 9.56 -12.24
C VAL A 147 -10.93 10.35 -13.48
N ALA A 148 -10.31 9.69 -14.47
CA ALA A 148 -9.93 10.33 -15.72
C ALA A 148 -11.14 10.88 -16.51
N ALA A 149 -12.30 10.21 -16.42
CA ALA A 149 -13.57 10.66 -16.97
C ALA A 149 -14.24 11.80 -16.17
N GLY A 150 -13.65 12.22 -15.05
CA GLY A 150 -14.10 13.35 -14.23
C GLY A 150 -14.96 12.96 -13.01
N ALA A 151 -14.98 11.68 -12.63
CA ALA A 151 -15.61 11.24 -11.39
C ALA A 151 -14.79 11.73 -10.17
N ASN A 152 -15.49 12.17 -9.12
CA ASN A 152 -14.88 12.57 -7.85
C ASN A 152 -14.96 11.41 -6.83
N GLY A 153 -14.32 11.55 -5.66
CA GLY A 153 -14.30 10.46 -4.68
C GLY A 153 -15.66 10.04 -4.14
N GLU A 154 -16.67 10.91 -4.13
CA GLU A 154 -18.05 10.54 -3.77
C GLU A 154 -18.69 9.66 -4.85
N ASP A 155 -18.42 9.93 -6.14
CA ASP A 155 -18.87 9.11 -7.27
C ASP A 155 -18.24 7.70 -7.27
N LEU A 156 -17.02 7.57 -6.74
CA LEU A 156 -16.32 6.29 -6.55
C LEU A 156 -16.78 5.53 -5.29
N GLY A 157 -17.69 6.10 -4.50
CA GLY A 157 -18.21 5.50 -3.25
C GLY A 157 -17.33 5.77 -2.01
N GLY A 158 -16.39 6.70 -2.10
CA GLY A 158 -15.49 7.08 -1.01
C GLY A 158 -14.40 6.06 -0.72
N ASP A 159 -14.01 5.97 0.55
CA ASP A 159 -12.99 5.03 1.02
C ASP A 159 -13.45 3.57 0.85
N ARG A 160 -12.59 2.76 0.25
CA ARG A 160 -12.70 1.30 0.21
C ARG A 160 -11.48 0.72 0.92
N VAL A 161 -11.69 0.23 2.12
CA VAL A 161 -10.66 -0.28 3.02
C VAL A 161 -11.09 -1.66 3.53
N TYR A 162 -10.23 -2.65 3.32
CA TYR A 162 -10.34 -4.03 3.78
C TYR A 162 -9.42 -4.31 4.96
N SER A 163 -8.28 -3.61 5.03
CA SER A 163 -7.29 -3.74 6.10
C SER A 163 -7.72 -3.01 7.38
N ASP A 164 -7.00 -3.30 8.48
CA ASP A 164 -7.16 -2.60 9.75
C ASP A 164 -6.33 -1.30 9.83
N ILE A 165 -5.96 -0.69 8.69
CA ILE A 165 -5.05 0.47 8.63
C ILE A 165 -5.47 1.64 9.52
N PHE A 166 -6.77 1.93 9.64
CA PHE A 166 -7.25 2.98 10.55
C PHE A 166 -6.91 2.64 12.00
N LYS A 167 -7.15 1.41 12.45
CA LYS A 167 -6.81 0.95 13.81
C LYS A 167 -5.31 0.95 14.05
N TRP A 168 -4.51 0.55 13.06
CA TRP A 168 -3.05 0.56 13.18
C TRP A 168 -2.49 1.98 13.23
N SER A 169 -3.06 2.89 12.45
CA SER A 169 -2.64 4.30 12.42
C SER A 169 -2.85 5.01 13.76
N GLU A 170 -3.87 4.61 14.55
CA GLU A 170 -4.09 5.17 15.89
C GLU A 170 -3.03 4.78 16.91
N LYS A 171 -2.34 3.65 16.70
CA LYS A 171 -1.24 3.22 17.58
C LYS A 171 0.04 4.03 17.37
N ILE A 172 0.12 4.79 16.28
CA ILE A 172 1.27 5.63 15.95
C ILE A 172 0.99 7.04 16.44
N ASP A 173 1.81 7.48 17.37
CA ASP A 173 1.82 8.87 17.85
C ASP A 173 2.67 9.72 16.91
N LEU A 174 2.01 10.53 16.10
CA LEU A 174 2.62 11.46 15.17
C LEU A 174 2.00 12.84 15.42
N PRO A 175 2.78 13.90 15.67
CA PRO A 175 2.24 15.25 15.81
C PRO A 175 1.72 15.74 14.45
N LEU A 176 0.38 15.77 14.30
CA LEU A 176 -0.35 16.19 13.10
C LEU A 176 -0.65 17.69 13.07
#